data_AF-A0A0V0GLY4-F1
#
_entry.id   AF-A0A0V0GLY4-F1
#
_cell.length_a   1.000
_cell.length_b   1.000
_cell.length_c   1.000
_cell.angle_alpha   90.00
_cell.angle_beta   90.00
_cell.angle_gamma   90.00
#
_symmetry.space_group_name_H-M   'P 1'
#
loop_
_entity.id
_entity.type
_entity.pdbx_description
1 polymer ?
#
loop_
_entity_poly.entity_id
_entity_poly.type
_entity_poly.pdbx_seq_one_letter_code
_entity_poly.pdbx_strand_id
1 'polypeptide(L)'
;MQKCRTLNHLKELHCQLLKLYLPETPSAIAPLLSFAVNSRIPSFFNYSRIVFQNLGYQSTFLYNTMIRGYMQSEMPIPAIICYKDMLRDKLIVNSYTIPPLIKACSMVLNEFGQLGYSVHAHSLKLGLQNDRFIVAALLEFYSLNL
;
A
#
# COMPACT_ATOMS: atom_id res chain seq x y z
N MET A 1 -6.62 1.85 -20.56
CA MET A 1 -6.54 0.43 -20.10
C MET A 1 -7.92 -0.11 -19.69
N GLN A 2 -8.91 -0.17 -20.59
CA GLN A 2 -10.33 -0.36 -20.21
C GLN A 2 -10.93 -1.76 -20.49
N LYS A 3 -10.13 -2.81 -20.78
CA LYS A 3 -10.65 -4.14 -21.15
C LYS A 3 -9.98 -5.36 -20.49
N CYS A 4 -9.30 -5.21 -19.35
CA CYS A 4 -8.84 -6.38 -18.58
C CYS A 4 -9.97 -6.84 -17.64
N ARG A 5 -10.63 -7.96 -17.96
CA ARG A 5 -11.78 -8.50 -17.20
C ARG A 5 -11.49 -9.86 -16.53
N THR A 6 -10.39 -10.51 -16.89
CA THR A 6 -10.02 -11.84 -16.39
C THR A 6 -8.57 -11.84 -15.90
N LEU A 7 -8.26 -12.77 -14.98
CA LEU A 7 -6.90 -12.90 -14.44
C LEU A 7 -5.91 -13.30 -15.55
N ASN A 8 -6.36 -14.08 -16.53
CA ASN A 8 -5.53 -14.48 -17.66
C ASN A 8 -5.10 -13.27 -18.50
N HIS A 9 -6.01 -12.33 -18.79
CA HIS A 9 -5.63 -11.10 -19.50
C HIS A 9 -4.64 -10.26 -18.67
N LEU A 10 -4.78 -10.22 -17.34
CA LEU A 10 -3.83 -9.50 -16.49
C LEU A 10 -2.44 -10.15 -16.51
N LYS A 11 -2.39 -11.49 -16.48
CA LYS A 11 -1.14 -12.26 -16.60
C LYS A 11 -0.49 -12.08 -17.97
N GLU A 12 -1.28 -12.06 -19.05
CA GLU A 12 -0.80 -11.80 -20.41
C GLU A 12 -0.19 -10.40 -20.51
N LEU A 13 -0.87 -9.38 -19.98
CA LEU A 13 -0.34 -8.01 -19.91
C LEU A 13 0.96 -7.95 -19.11
N HIS A 14 1.02 -8.61 -17.95
CA HIS A 14 2.25 -8.67 -17.16
C HIS A 14 3.39 -9.35 -17.93
N CYS A 15 3.15 -10.49 -18.58
CA CYS A 15 4.14 -11.16 -19.42
C CYS A 15 4.61 -10.26 -20.59
N GLN A 16 3.71 -9.53 -21.23
CA GLN A 16 4.06 -8.58 -22.30
C GLN A 16 4.95 -7.46 -21.77
N LEU A 17 4.66 -6.92 -20.58
CA LEU A 17 5.50 -5.90 -19.95
C LEU A 17 6.90 -6.45 -19.67
N LEU A 18 7.02 -7.67 -19.14
CA LEU A 18 8.33 -8.29 -18.90
C LEU A 18 9.13 -8.56 -20.19
N LYS A 19 8.46 -8.85 -21.31
CA LYS A 19 9.11 -9.09 -22.60
C LYS A 19 9.56 -7.80 -23.29
N LEU A 20 8.78 -6.72 -23.16
CA LEU A 20 9.02 -5.45 -23.86
C LEU A 20 9.98 -4.53 -23.11
N TYR A 21 9.95 -4.57 -21.78
CA TYR A 21 10.80 -3.76 -20.93
C TYR A 21 11.93 -4.67 -20.41
N LEU A 22 13.08 -4.65 -21.10
CA LEU A 22 14.35 -5.15 -20.56
C LEU A 22 14.52 -4.67 -19.10
N PRO A 23 15.24 -5.42 -18.24
CA PRO A 23 15.27 -5.26 -16.77
C PRO A 23 15.64 -3.86 -16.21
N GLU A 24 15.88 -2.86 -17.05
CA GLU A 24 16.36 -1.52 -16.72
C GLU A 24 15.26 -0.46 -16.59
N THR A 25 13.96 -0.77 -16.84
CA THR A 25 12.87 0.22 -16.72
C THR A 25 11.74 -0.19 -15.76
N PRO A 26 11.93 0.05 -14.45
CA PRO A 26 11.00 -0.24 -13.34
C PRO A 26 9.63 0.48 -13.38
N SER A 27 9.32 1.30 -14.37
CA SER A 27 8.12 2.16 -14.34
C SER A 27 6.86 1.47 -14.86
N ALA A 28 7.00 0.43 -15.69
CA ALA A 28 5.88 -0.15 -16.43
C ALA A 28 4.97 -1.07 -15.58
N ILE A 29 5.48 -1.64 -14.48
CA ILE A 29 4.68 -2.53 -13.61
C ILE A 29 3.77 -1.76 -12.66
N ALA A 30 4.12 -0.51 -12.33
CA ALA A 30 3.41 0.27 -11.32
C ALA A 30 1.96 0.60 -11.73
N PRO A 31 1.68 0.95 -13.01
CA PRO A 31 0.31 1.05 -13.51
C PRO A 31 -0.45 -0.28 -13.47
N LEU A 32 0.20 -1.41 -13.75
CA LEU A 32 -0.43 -2.73 -13.70
C LEU A 32 -0.84 -3.10 -12.26
N LEU A 33 0.06 -2.90 -11.30
CA LEU A 33 -0.23 -3.11 -9.89
C LEU A 33 -1.33 -2.17 -9.39
N SER A 34 -1.28 -0.89 -9.75
CA SER A 34 -2.33 0.07 -9.42
C SER A 34 -3.69 -0.34 -9.99
N PHE A 35 -3.73 -0.80 -11.25
CA PHE A 35 -4.95 -1.31 -11.86
C PHE A 35 -5.48 -2.56 -11.13
N ALA A 36 -4.62 -3.54 -10.86
CA ALA A 36 -5.00 -4.79 -10.22
C ALA A 36 -5.53 -4.56 -8.80
N VAL A 37 -4.86 -3.71 -8.02
CA VAL A 37 -5.25 -3.34 -6.66
C VAL A 37 -6.58 -2.58 -6.64
N ASN A 38 -6.76 -1.59 -7.51
CA ASN A 38 -8.00 -0.81 -7.54
C ASN A 38 -9.17 -1.54 -8.22
N SER A 39 -8.94 -2.74 -8.76
CA SER A 39 -10.01 -3.57 -9.30
C SER A 39 -10.82 -4.20 -8.16
N ARG A 40 -12.14 -4.32 -8.33
CA ARG A 40 -13.00 -5.04 -7.37
C ARG A 40 -12.90 -6.58 -7.51
N ILE A 41 -11.86 -7.08 -8.17
CA ILE A 41 -11.70 -8.51 -8.50
C ILE A 41 -10.66 -9.11 -7.53
N PRO A 42 -11.06 -9.97 -6.58
CA PRO A 42 -10.13 -10.50 -5.57
C PRO A 42 -8.92 -11.25 -6.15
N SER A 43 -9.11 -11.93 -7.28
CA SER A 43 -8.02 -12.65 -7.94
C SER A 43 -6.95 -11.72 -8.51
N PHE A 44 -7.31 -10.48 -8.87
CA PHE A 44 -6.33 -9.49 -9.35
C PHE A 44 -5.48 -8.98 -8.19
N PHE A 45 -6.10 -8.74 -7.02
CA PHE A 45 -5.36 -8.35 -5.82
C PHE A 45 -4.42 -9.46 -5.33
N ASN A 46 -4.87 -10.72 -5.35
CA ASN A 46 -3.99 -11.85 -5.04
C ASN A 46 -2.80 -11.93 -6.01
N TYR A 47 -3.04 -11.70 -7.29
CA TYR A 47 -1.96 -11.65 -8.27
C TYR A 47 -1.02 -10.46 -8.05
N SER A 48 -1.54 -9.27 -7.73
CA SER A 48 -0.72 -8.09 -7.47
C SER A 48 0.21 -8.29 -6.28
N ARG A 49 -0.23 -9.02 -5.24
CA ARG A 49 0.63 -9.41 -4.11
C ARG A 49 1.80 -10.28 -4.55
N ILE A 50 1.53 -11.30 -5.37
CA ILE A 50 2.59 -12.18 -5.91
C ILE A 50 3.57 -11.37 -6.75
N VAL A 51 3.07 -10.55 -7.67
CA VAL A 51 3.93 -9.72 -8.53
C VAL A 51 4.80 -8.78 -7.68
N PHE A 52 4.19 -8.06 -6.74
CA PHE A 52 4.89 -7.12 -5.85
C PHE A 52 6.02 -7.78 -5.03
N GLN A 53 5.78 -8.98 -4.49
CA GLN A 53 6.79 -9.73 -3.72
C GLN A 53 7.97 -10.22 -4.58
N ASN A 54 7.78 -10.37 -5.89
CA ASN A 54 8.80 -10.85 -6.82
C ASN A 54 9.47 -9.72 -7.62
N LEU A 55 9.16 -8.45 -7.34
CA LEU A 55 9.87 -7.34 -7.99
C LEU A 55 11.29 -7.22 -7.44
N GLY A 56 12.26 -7.11 -8.35
CA GLY A 56 13.67 -6.85 -8.01
C GLY A 56 13.96 -5.43 -7.54
N TYR A 57 12.94 -4.56 -7.52
CA TYR A 57 13.01 -3.19 -7.03
C TYR A 57 11.71 -2.82 -6.33
N GLN A 58 11.78 -1.84 -5.44
CA GLN A 58 10.61 -1.26 -4.79
C GLN A 58 10.64 0.27 -4.87
N SER A 59 9.47 0.89 -4.71
CA SER A 59 9.36 2.35 -4.63
C SER A 59 8.26 2.75 -3.65
N THR A 60 8.33 3.98 -3.13
CA THR A 60 7.27 4.56 -2.30
C THR A 60 5.89 4.44 -2.95
N PHE A 61 5.80 4.62 -4.27
CA PHE A 61 4.54 4.48 -5.00
C PHE A 61 3.98 3.04 -4.95
N LEU A 62 4.84 2.04 -5.12
CA LEU A 62 4.44 0.63 -5.09
C LEU A 62 3.99 0.22 -3.67
N TYR A 63 4.74 0.62 -2.65
CA TYR A 63 4.36 0.41 -1.25
C TYR A 63 3.02 1.08 -0.91
N ASN A 64 2.85 2.35 -1.26
CA ASN A 64 1.58 3.06 -1.04
C ASN A 64 0.41 2.40 -1.79
N THR A 65 0.68 1.85 -2.98
CA THR A 65 -0.31 1.10 -3.75
C THR A 65 -0.72 -0.18 -3.02
N MET A 66 0.23 -0.96 -2.52
CA MET A 66 -0.06 -2.20 -1.79
C MET A 66 -0.70 -1.96 -0.43
N ILE A 67 -0.23 -0.98 0.35
CA ILE A 67 -0.83 -0.58 1.64
C ILE A 67 -2.30 -0.22 1.44
N ARG A 68 -2.61 0.60 0.43
CA ARG A 68 -4.00 0.94 0.07
C ARG A 68 -4.80 -0.31 -0.30
N GLY A 69 -4.23 -1.21 -1.10
CA GLY A 69 -4.90 -2.44 -1.51
C GLY A 69 -5.22 -3.39 -0.36
N TYR A 70 -4.29 -3.54 0.58
CA TYR A 70 -4.52 -4.29 1.81
C TYR A 70 -5.65 -3.67 2.63
N MET A 71 -5.69 -2.35 2.76
CA MET A 71 -6.76 -1.67 3.49
C MET A 71 -8.11 -1.71 2.79
N GLN A 72 -8.14 -1.69 1.45
CA GLN A 72 -9.37 -1.90 0.67
C GLN A 72 -9.90 -3.34 0.81
N SER A 73 -9.03 -4.29 1.15
CA SER A 73 -9.37 -5.70 1.37
C SER A 73 -9.53 -6.05 2.85
N GLU A 74 -9.59 -5.05 3.74
CA GLU A 74 -9.71 -5.23 5.21
C GLU A 74 -8.60 -6.10 5.82
N MET A 75 -7.37 -5.97 5.30
CA MET A 75 -6.19 -6.71 5.76
C MET A 75 -5.20 -5.76 6.50
N PRO A 76 -5.49 -5.35 7.74
CA PRO A 76 -4.68 -4.36 8.45
C PRO A 76 -3.27 -4.85 8.78
N ILE A 77 -3.11 -6.12 9.18
CA ILE A 77 -1.80 -6.68 9.52
C ILE A 77 -0.85 -6.71 8.30
N PRO A 78 -1.25 -7.21 7.12
CA PRO A 78 -0.45 -7.08 5.90
C PRO A 78 -0.11 -5.64 5.51
N ALA A 79 -1.02 -4.67 5.71
CA ALA A 79 -0.73 -3.26 5.47
C ALA A 79 0.40 -2.74 6.38
N ILE A 80 0.35 -3.10 7.66
CA ILE A 80 1.38 -2.77 8.66
C ILE A 80 2.73 -3.42 8.32
N ILE A 81 2.74 -4.69 7.94
CA ILE A 81 3.96 -5.39 7.52
C ILE A 81 4.56 -4.70 6.29
N CYS A 82 3.72 -4.35 5.31
CA CYS A 82 4.14 -3.66 4.11
C CYS A 82 4.80 -2.31 4.43
N TYR A 83 4.28 -1.56 5.42
CA TYR A 83 4.94 -0.36 5.92
C TYR A 83 6.29 -0.63 6.61
N LYS A 84 6.39 -1.68 7.43
CA LYS A 84 7.67 -2.05 8.05
C LYS A 84 8.73 -2.40 7.00
N ASP A 85 8.33 -3.13 5.96
CA ASP A 85 9.20 -3.45 4.83
C ASP A 85 9.65 -2.17 4.09
N MET A 86 8.73 -1.22 3.85
CA MET A 86 9.05 0.08 3.26
C MET A 86 10.12 0.84 4.06
N LEU A 87 10.03 0.82 5.39
CA LEU A 87 11.05 1.42 6.26
C LEU A 87 12.40 0.70 6.18
N ARG A 88 12.39 -0.65 6.15
CA ARG A 88 13.61 -1.46 6.01
C ARG A 88 14.32 -1.17 4.69
N ASP A 89 13.57 -0.96 3.64
CA ASP A 89 14.06 -0.62 2.31
C ASP A 89 14.49 0.86 2.20
N LYS A 90 14.44 1.62 3.31
CA LYS A 90 14.83 3.03 3.42
C LYS A 90 14.07 3.94 2.45
N LEU A 91 12.83 3.58 2.12
CA LEU A 91 11.97 4.37 1.25
C LEU A 91 11.22 5.44 2.03
N ILE A 92 10.96 6.57 1.37
CA ILE A 92 10.35 7.75 1.99
C ILE A 92 8.87 7.51 2.22
N VAL A 93 8.45 7.60 3.48
CA VAL A 93 7.04 7.64 3.90
C VAL A 93 6.47 9.04 3.62
N ASN A 94 5.25 9.12 3.11
CA ASN A 94 4.62 10.40 2.76
C ASN A 94 3.14 10.45 3.15
N SER A 95 2.47 11.54 2.76
CA SER A 95 1.05 11.78 3.08
C SER A 95 0.08 10.75 2.51
N TYR A 96 0.49 9.94 1.52
CA TYR A 96 -0.32 8.83 1.01
C TYR A 96 -0.15 7.55 1.82
N THR A 97 0.90 7.46 2.64
CA THR A 97 1.22 6.28 3.46
C THR A 97 0.51 6.33 4.81
N ILE A 98 0.48 7.49 5.46
CA ILE A 98 0.07 7.64 6.86
C ILE A 98 -1.43 7.38 7.08
N PRO A 99 -2.38 7.98 6.34
CA PRO A 99 -3.81 7.79 6.60
C PRO A 99 -4.26 6.32 6.58
N PRO A 100 -3.94 5.50 5.55
CA PRO A 100 -4.34 4.10 5.56
C PRO A 100 -3.66 3.29 6.67
N LEU A 101 -2.46 3.67 7.12
CA LEU A 101 -1.80 3.00 8.25
C LEU A 101 -2.43 3.34 9.60
N ILE A 102 -2.80 4.59 9.83
CA ILE A 102 -3.52 4.96 11.06
C ILE A 102 -4.84 4.19 11.12
N LYS A 103 -5.58 4.10 10.00
CA LYS A 103 -6.78 3.28 9.91
C LYS A 103 -6.48 1.80 10.19
N ALA A 104 -5.39 1.26 9.65
CA ALA A 104 -4.95 -0.11 9.95
C ALA A 104 -4.73 -0.31 11.45
N CYS A 105 -4.09 0.65 12.12
CA CYS A 105 -3.84 0.61 13.55
C CYS A 105 -5.13 0.66 14.38
N SER A 106 -6.12 1.47 13.95
CA SER A 106 -7.46 1.49 14.59
C SER A 106 -8.14 0.11 14.54
N MET A 107 -8.00 -0.62 13.42
CA MET A 107 -8.61 -1.94 13.26
C MET A 107 -7.98 -3.03 14.14
N VAL A 108 -6.73 -2.82 14.60
CA VAL A 108 -5.99 -3.79 15.42
C VAL A 108 -5.64 -3.21 16.80
N LEU A 109 -6.44 -2.25 17.27
CA LEU A 109 -6.13 -1.44 18.44
C LEU A 109 -5.85 -2.28 19.70
N ASN A 110 -6.67 -3.31 19.93
CA ASN A 110 -6.56 -4.18 21.10
C ASN A 110 -5.25 -4.99 21.14
N GLU A 111 -4.68 -5.30 19.98
CA GLU A 111 -3.48 -6.14 19.85
C GLU A 111 -2.22 -5.30 19.66
N PHE A 112 -2.32 -4.18 18.95
CA PHE A 112 -1.18 -3.39 18.49
C PHE A 112 -1.38 -1.87 18.63
N GLY A 113 -2.14 -1.40 19.62
CA GLY A 113 -2.47 0.03 19.78
C GLY A 113 -1.26 0.96 19.85
N GLN A 114 -0.14 0.52 20.44
CA GLN A 114 1.14 1.28 20.48
C GLN A 114 1.66 1.67 19.09
N LEU A 115 1.32 0.89 18.06
CA LEU A 115 1.72 1.17 16.69
C LEU A 115 1.09 2.46 16.16
N GLY A 116 -0.18 2.73 16.48
CA GLY A 116 -0.85 3.96 16.03
C GLY A 116 -0.16 5.22 16.56
N TYR A 117 0.23 5.21 17.83
CA TYR A 117 1.03 6.29 18.43
C TYR A 117 2.40 6.44 17.75
N SER A 118 3.04 5.33 17.39
CA SER A 118 4.33 5.33 16.68
C SER A 118 4.19 5.91 15.26
N VAL A 119 3.11 5.58 14.54
CA VAL A 119 2.81 6.13 13.22
C VAL A 119 2.48 7.62 13.31
N HIS A 120 1.73 8.05 14.33
CA HIS A 120 1.49 9.47 14.59
C HIS A 120 2.81 10.21 14.84
N ALA A 121 3.66 9.73 15.74
CA ALA A 121 4.96 10.34 16.01
C ALA A 121 5.84 10.39 14.75
N HIS A 122 5.78 9.37 13.89
CA HIS A 122 6.49 9.40 12.62
C HIS A 122 5.95 10.49 11.67
N SER A 123 4.63 10.66 11.58
CA SER A 123 4.03 11.73 10.77
C SER A 123 4.46 13.15 11.20
N LEU A 124 4.61 13.37 12.52
CA LEU A 124 5.14 14.63 13.06
C LEU A 124 6.59 14.87 12.62
N LYS A 125 7.44 13.83 12.70
CA LYS A 125 8.84 13.91 12.25
C LYS A 125 8.97 14.22 10.77
N LEU A 126 7.99 13.82 9.96
CA LEU A 126 7.94 14.08 8.52
C LEU A 126 7.35 15.47 8.18
N GLY A 127 6.92 16.26 9.17
CA GLY A 127 6.31 17.56 8.93
C GLY A 127 4.89 17.47 8.36
N LEU A 128 4.19 16.35 8.56
CA LEU A 128 2.88 16.07 7.97
C LEU A 128 1.70 16.38 8.91
N GLN A 129 1.94 17.08 10.02
CA GLN A 129 0.96 17.34 11.07
C GLN A 129 -0.27 18.16 10.63
N ASN A 130 -0.15 18.92 9.53
CA ASN A 130 -1.22 19.76 9.00
C ASN A 130 -1.97 19.13 7.81
N ASP A 131 -1.61 17.91 7.41
CA ASP A 131 -2.33 17.21 6.34
C ASP A 131 -3.72 16.80 6.83
N ARG A 132 -4.76 17.28 6.13
CA ARG A 132 -6.16 17.11 6.54
C ARG A 132 -6.59 15.63 6.60
N PHE A 133 -6.05 14.79 5.72
CA PHE A 133 -6.38 13.35 5.72
C PHE A 133 -5.71 12.63 6.88
N ILE A 134 -4.48 13.03 7.23
CA ILE A 134 -3.78 12.50 8.40
C ILE A 134 -4.50 12.93 9.69
N VAL A 135 -4.85 14.22 9.82
CA VAL A 135 -5.58 14.73 10.98
C VAL A 135 -6.92 14.01 11.15
N ALA A 136 -7.68 13.83 10.07
CA ALA A 136 -8.96 13.10 10.13
C ALA A 136 -8.77 11.65 10.58
N ALA A 137 -7.77 10.93 10.04
CA ALA A 137 -7.49 9.56 10.44
C ALA A 137 -7.04 9.46 11.91
N LEU A 138 -6.24 10.42 12.39
CA LEU A 138 -5.81 10.47 13.79
C LEU A 138 -6.98 10.73 14.73
N LEU A 139 -7.89 11.65 14.40
CA LEU A 139 -9.10 11.89 15.20
C LEU A 139 -9.92 10.61 15.35
N GLU A 140 -10.12 9.86 14.27
CA GLU A 140 -10.78 8.56 14.32
C GLU A 140 -10.03 7.58 15.25
N PHE A 141 -8.72 7.42 15.07
CA PHE A 141 -7.89 6.56 15.92
C PHE A 141 -7.97 6.93 17.42
N TYR A 142 -7.85 8.21 17.77
CA TYR A 142 -7.88 8.66 19.16
C TYR A 142 -9.27 8.56 19.78
N SER A 143 -10.33 8.72 18.99
CA SER A 143 -11.71 8.56 19.48
C SER A 143 -12.04 7.14 19.96
N LEU A 144 -11.33 6.14 19.43
CA LEU A 144 -11.46 4.72 19.81
C LEU A 144 -10.59 4.31 21.01
N ASN A 145 -9.72 5.20 21.49
CA ASN A 145 -8.82 4.97 22.64
C ASN A 145 -9.34 5.58 23.96
N LEU A 146 -10.53 6.17 23.95
CA LEU A 146 -11.23 6.70 25.12
C LEU A 146 -12.12 5.62 25.74
#